data_AF-A0A075RBY8-F1
#
_entry.id   AF-A0A075RBY8-F1
#
_cell.length_a   1.000
_cell.length_b   1.000
_cell.length_c   1.000
_cell.angle_alpha   90.00
_cell.angle_beta   90.00
_cell.angle_gamma   90.00
#
_symmetry.space_group_name_H-M   'P 1'
#
loop_
_entity.id
_entity.type
_entity.pdbx_description
1 polymer ?
#
loop_
_entity_poly.entity_id
_entity_poly.type
_entity_poly.pdbx_seq_one_letter_code
_entity_poly.pdbx_strand_id
1 'polypeptide(L)'
;MIRFFKVAFIFAMSLMIFSCHKNEDPTPEYVVPFAEQYPRDIAAIDKYLDEYHMDVAVLDGSYDVTFKKISIMPTPGVSIRNQTDYPLLNKTVNRNGVNYKVYYISLREGTKERPTKVDSAFVSYKGYLLNETVFDQAQNPVWFTLDRVIQGWRDIMPLFKSGTFATDADGTVNYTNFGAGVMFLPSGLAYYNGSRGAIPSYSPLIFTFKLKGVNYVDHDYDRIDSKDEDVDGDGDPTNDDSDADGHPNYLDIDDDGDGYSTKSEIKKPTPLSAGQGTSLYYPFSPIVDDPTTTINESEPKGIPSLSGDGDTPTRLRRHLDKNAKPPYITY
;
A
#
# COMPACT_ATOMS: atom_id res chain seq x y z
N MET A 1 -14.01 72.47 -33.20
CA MET A 1 -12.68 72.21 -33.77
C MET A 1 -12.27 70.80 -33.35
N ILE A 2 -12.46 69.81 -34.23
CA ILE A 2 -11.39 69.15 -35.00
C ILE A 2 -10.49 68.34 -34.05
N ARG A 3 -10.83 67.07 -33.73
CA ARG A 3 -10.33 65.83 -34.38
C ARG A 3 -8.84 65.95 -34.74
N PHE A 4 -7.91 65.40 -33.93
CA PHE A 4 -6.59 64.88 -34.37
C PHE A 4 -5.75 64.43 -33.16
N PHE A 5 -6.18 63.44 -32.35
CA PHE A 5 -5.27 62.77 -31.39
C PHE A 5 -5.76 61.35 -31.04
N LYS A 6 -6.01 60.55 -32.08
CA LYS A 6 -6.04 59.08 -32.02
C LYS A 6 -5.10 58.63 -33.12
N VAL A 7 -3.89 58.19 -32.78
CA VAL A 7 -2.97 57.35 -33.61
C VAL A 7 -1.55 57.27 -32.99
N ALA A 8 -1.18 58.06 -31.97
CA ALA A 8 0.19 58.04 -31.44
C ALA A 8 0.43 57.15 -30.19
N PHE A 9 -0.32 56.05 -30.02
CA PHE A 9 -0.07 55.07 -28.94
C PHE A 9 -0.40 53.62 -29.34
N ILE A 10 -0.16 53.28 -30.61
CA ILE A 10 -0.15 51.89 -31.11
C ILE A 10 1.05 51.76 -32.05
N PHE A 11 2.25 51.97 -31.50
CA PHE A 11 3.52 51.59 -32.13
C PHE A 11 4.59 51.40 -31.05
N ALA A 12 4.22 50.72 -29.97
CA ALA A 12 5.12 50.23 -28.93
C ALA A 12 4.90 48.72 -28.73
N MET A 13 4.60 48.02 -29.82
CA MET A 13 4.36 46.58 -29.84
C MET A 13 4.89 45.99 -31.15
N SER A 14 6.19 46.15 -31.39
CA SER A 14 6.90 45.47 -32.49
C SER A 14 8.41 45.50 -32.29
N LEU A 15 8.86 45.05 -31.12
CA LEU A 15 10.20 44.50 -30.94
C LEU A 15 10.12 43.42 -29.86
N MET A 16 9.35 42.36 -30.18
CA MET A 16 9.65 41.04 -29.63
C MET A 16 11.02 40.65 -30.20
N ILE A 17 12.05 40.89 -29.41
CA ILE A 17 13.36 40.29 -29.65
C ILE A 17 13.14 38.79 -29.39
N PHE A 18 13.12 38.01 -30.47
CA PHE A 18 13.20 36.57 -30.43
C PHE A 18 14.52 36.18 -29.74
N SER A 19 14.48 36.02 -28.42
CA SER A 19 15.46 35.18 -27.73
C SER A 19 15.03 33.74 -27.93
N CYS A 20 15.31 33.20 -29.12
CA CYS A 20 15.47 31.75 -29.23
C CYS A 20 16.64 31.39 -28.30
N HIS A 21 16.34 30.98 -27.06
CA HIS A 21 17.23 30.07 -26.40
C HIS A 21 17.38 28.89 -27.35
N LYS A 22 18.61 28.56 -27.73
CA LYS A 22 18.87 27.21 -28.20
C LYS A 22 18.39 26.35 -27.04
N ASN A 23 17.26 25.67 -27.23
CA ASN A 23 16.92 24.56 -26.38
C ASN A 23 18.09 23.60 -26.56
N GLU A 24 19.02 23.59 -25.60
CA GLU A 24 19.86 22.42 -25.44
C GLU A 24 18.85 21.31 -25.15
N ASP A 25 18.62 20.45 -26.13
CA ASP A 25 17.86 19.24 -25.91
C ASP A 25 18.44 18.60 -24.65
N PRO A 26 17.62 18.34 -23.61
CA PRO A 26 18.16 17.80 -22.37
C PRO A 26 18.91 16.52 -22.73
N THR A 27 20.22 16.53 -22.52
CA THR A 27 21.05 15.34 -22.72
C THR A 27 20.41 14.24 -21.89
N PRO A 28 20.01 13.10 -22.49
CA PRO A 28 19.39 12.03 -21.72
C PRO A 28 20.37 11.62 -20.62
N GLU A 29 19.99 11.89 -19.37
CA GLU A 29 20.77 11.50 -18.21
C GLU A 29 20.88 9.98 -18.20
N TYR A 30 22.11 9.46 -18.16
CA TYR A 30 22.32 8.02 -18.13
C TYR A 30 21.74 7.44 -16.84
N VAL A 31 20.65 6.68 -16.95
CA VAL A 31 20.08 5.93 -15.84
C VAL A 31 20.76 4.58 -15.77
N VAL A 32 21.45 4.32 -14.66
CA VAL A 32 22.05 3.00 -14.38
C VAL A 32 20.97 1.91 -14.52
N PRO A 33 21.23 0.77 -15.18
CA PRO A 33 20.28 -0.36 -15.22
C PRO A 33 20.06 -0.98 -13.84
N PHE A 34 18.82 -1.42 -13.55
CA PHE A 34 18.45 -2.01 -12.26
C PHE A 34 19.34 -3.19 -11.85
N ALA A 35 19.67 -4.07 -12.81
CA ALA A 35 20.53 -5.22 -12.58
C ALA A 35 22.00 -4.84 -12.24
N GLU A 36 22.45 -3.66 -12.64
CA GLU A 36 23.78 -3.13 -12.31
C GLU A 36 23.79 -2.38 -10.97
N GLN A 37 22.68 -1.71 -10.63
CA GLN A 37 22.59 -0.94 -9.39
C GLN A 37 22.31 -1.84 -8.18
N TYR A 38 21.45 -2.85 -8.31
CA TYR A 38 21.05 -3.70 -7.18
C TYR A 38 22.24 -4.33 -6.42
N PRO A 39 23.28 -4.88 -7.08
CA PRO A 39 24.46 -5.39 -6.38
C PRO A 39 25.17 -4.36 -5.49
N ARG A 40 25.14 -3.07 -5.86
CA ARG A 40 25.72 -1.99 -5.05
C ARG A 40 24.86 -1.70 -3.83
N ASP A 41 23.54 -1.64 -4.02
CA ASP A 41 22.58 -1.39 -2.95
C ASP A 41 22.64 -2.49 -1.89
N ILE A 42 22.58 -3.76 -2.30
CA ILE A 42 22.57 -4.88 -1.36
C ILE A 42 23.91 -5.01 -0.62
N ALA A 43 25.04 -4.74 -1.27
CA ALA A 43 26.35 -4.72 -0.61
C ALA A 43 26.43 -3.60 0.44
N ALA A 44 25.87 -2.42 0.16
CA ALA A 44 25.81 -1.32 1.11
C ALA A 44 24.90 -1.64 2.32
N ILE A 45 23.75 -2.28 2.08
CA ILE A 45 22.86 -2.76 3.14
C ILE A 45 23.56 -3.84 3.96
N ASP A 46 24.19 -4.83 3.33
CA ASP A 46 24.89 -5.91 4.02
C ASP A 46 26.00 -5.39 4.93
N LYS A 47 26.78 -4.42 4.43
CA LYS A 47 27.78 -3.71 5.23
C LYS A 47 27.16 -3.00 6.43
N TYR A 48 26.02 -2.32 6.25
CA TYR A 48 25.32 -1.67 7.36
C TYR A 48 24.87 -2.69 8.41
N LEU A 49 24.29 -3.81 7.99
CA LEU A 49 23.83 -4.88 8.89
C LEU A 49 24.98 -5.50 9.72
N ASP A 50 26.21 -5.47 9.20
CA ASP A 50 27.42 -5.95 9.88
C ASP A 50 28.08 -4.91 10.80
N GLU A 51 28.07 -3.63 10.42
CA GLU A 51 28.78 -2.56 11.15
C GLU A 51 27.94 -1.87 12.23
N TYR A 52 26.61 -2.08 12.23
CA TYR A 52 25.69 -1.37 13.11
C TYR A 52 25.02 -2.30 14.12
N HIS A 53 24.78 -1.75 15.31
CA HIS A 53 23.95 -2.31 16.37
C HIS A 53 22.57 -1.62 16.34
N MET A 54 21.52 -2.36 16.71
CA MET A 54 20.15 -1.86 16.82
C MET A 54 19.69 -2.00 18.27
N ASP A 55 19.33 -0.87 18.88
CA ASP A 55 18.66 -0.81 20.17
C ASP A 55 17.15 -0.67 19.96
N VAL A 56 16.36 -1.46 20.70
CA VAL A 56 14.89 -1.39 20.70
C VAL A 56 14.40 -0.99 22.08
N ALA A 57 13.86 0.22 22.20
CA ALA A 57 13.19 0.68 23.41
C ALA A 57 11.75 0.18 23.41
N VAL A 58 11.43 -0.70 24.35
CA VAL A 58 10.09 -1.31 24.52
C VAL A 58 9.32 -0.65 25.67
N LEU A 59 9.78 0.50 26.17
CA LEU A 59 9.08 1.23 27.23
C LEU A 59 7.65 1.54 26.78
N ASP A 60 6.66 1.17 27.61
CA ASP A 60 5.23 1.33 27.34
C ASP A 60 4.76 0.70 26.01
N GLY A 61 5.51 -0.28 25.49
CA GLY A 61 5.23 -0.91 24.20
C GLY A 61 5.48 0.00 23.00
N SER A 62 6.36 1.01 23.12
CA SER A 62 6.61 1.98 22.05
C SER A 62 7.32 1.38 20.84
N TYR A 63 8.23 0.40 21.03
CA TYR A 63 9.08 -0.20 19.99
C TYR A 63 9.87 0.85 19.19
N ASP A 64 10.47 1.82 19.89
CA ASP A 64 11.34 2.81 19.25
C ASP A 64 12.71 2.21 18.96
N VAL A 65 13.20 2.44 17.74
CA VAL A 65 14.44 1.85 17.26
C VAL A 65 15.50 2.93 17.05
N THR A 66 16.72 2.66 17.52
CA THR A 66 17.89 3.46 17.21
C THR A 66 19.01 2.58 16.69
N PHE A 67 19.86 3.16 15.83
CA PHE A 67 21.02 2.48 15.28
C PHE A 67 22.29 3.16 15.78
N LYS A 68 23.34 2.37 16.01
CA LYS A 68 24.66 2.85 16.44
C LYS A 68 25.74 2.08 15.72
N LYS A 69 26.72 2.80 15.15
CA LYS A 69 27.90 2.16 14.56
C LYS A 69 28.76 1.49 15.64
N ILE A 70 29.03 0.20 15.50
CA ILE A 70 29.73 -0.61 16.53
C ILE A 70 31.13 -0.08 16.82
N SER A 71 31.84 0.41 15.79
CA SER A 71 33.23 0.86 15.92
C SER A 71 33.42 2.09 16.81
N ILE A 72 32.36 2.82 17.14
CA ILE A 72 32.39 4.01 18.00
C ILE A 72 31.70 3.77 19.35
N MET A 73 31.18 2.56 19.60
CA MET A 73 30.53 2.23 20.86
C MET A 73 31.56 2.03 21.98
N PRO A 74 31.27 2.45 23.23
CA PRO A 74 32.17 2.22 24.37
C PRO A 74 32.37 0.72 24.67
N THR A 75 31.33 -0.08 24.43
CA THR A 75 31.34 -1.53 24.53
C THR A 75 30.85 -2.09 23.20
N PRO A 76 31.56 -3.04 22.55
CA PRO A 76 31.10 -3.63 21.30
C PRO A 76 29.73 -4.29 21.46
N GLY A 77 28.74 -3.78 20.72
CA GLY A 77 27.42 -4.39 20.60
C GLY A 77 27.42 -5.54 19.58
N VAL A 78 26.36 -6.35 19.60
CA VAL A 78 26.13 -7.36 18.55
C VAL A 78 25.58 -6.67 17.30
N SER A 79 26.03 -7.07 16.11
CA SER A 79 25.53 -6.49 14.86
C SER A 79 24.07 -6.83 14.61
N ILE A 80 23.38 -6.01 13.82
CA ILE A 80 21.99 -6.27 13.40
C ILE A 80 21.85 -7.65 12.76
N ARG A 81 22.86 -8.08 11.99
CA ARG A 81 22.88 -9.41 11.36
C ARG A 81 22.89 -10.56 12.38
N ASN A 82 23.62 -10.39 13.48
CA ASN A 82 23.94 -11.49 14.39
C ASN A 82 23.14 -11.48 15.70
N GLN A 83 22.35 -10.43 15.98
CA GLN A 83 21.51 -10.41 17.17
C GLN A 83 20.38 -11.44 17.06
N THR A 84 19.98 -11.99 18.21
CA THR A 84 19.03 -13.11 18.29
C THR A 84 17.66 -12.72 18.84
N ASP A 85 17.54 -11.53 19.44
CA ASP A 85 16.30 -11.08 20.08
C ASP A 85 15.20 -10.82 19.04
N TYR A 86 15.60 -10.30 17.87
CA TYR A 86 14.71 -10.00 16.75
C TYR A 86 15.34 -10.49 15.44
N PRO A 87 15.30 -11.80 15.13
CA PRO A 87 16.05 -12.38 14.01
C PRO A 87 15.86 -11.61 12.70
N LEU A 88 16.96 -11.42 11.96
CA LEU A 88 16.92 -10.79 10.64
C LEU A 88 16.25 -11.72 9.63
N LEU A 89 15.10 -11.28 9.12
CA LEU A 89 14.33 -11.99 8.10
C LEU A 89 14.59 -11.39 6.72
N ASN A 90 14.20 -12.12 5.68
CA ASN A 90 14.23 -11.59 4.33
C ASN A 90 13.09 -12.15 3.47
N LYS A 91 12.66 -11.35 2.48
CA LYS A 91 11.78 -11.79 1.39
C LYS A 91 12.39 -11.40 0.04
N THR A 92 11.96 -12.08 -1.02
CA THR A 92 12.26 -11.67 -2.39
C THR A 92 11.12 -10.84 -2.95
N VAL A 93 11.44 -9.75 -3.63
CA VAL A 93 10.49 -8.90 -4.37
C VAL A 93 10.99 -8.79 -5.81
N ASN A 94 10.17 -9.19 -6.77
CA ASN A 94 10.48 -9.02 -8.19
C ASN A 94 10.00 -7.64 -8.67
N ARG A 95 10.89 -6.86 -9.28
CA ARG A 95 10.52 -5.60 -9.93
C ARG A 95 11.51 -5.27 -11.04
N ASN A 96 11.04 -4.79 -12.18
CA ASN A 96 11.89 -4.37 -13.31
C ASN A 96 12.91 -5.45 -13.73
N GLY A 97 12.51 -6.73 -13.70
CA GLY A 97 13.36 -7.87 -14.07
C GLY A 97 14.44 -8.23 -13.05
N VAL A 98 14.41 -7.66 -11.84
CA VAL A 98 15.36 -7.95 -10.77
C VAL A 98 14.65 -8.56 -9.56
N ASN A 99 15.23 -9.63 -9.02
CA ASN A 99 14.82 -10.24 -7.75
C ASN A 99 15.58 -9.58 -6.58
N TYR A 100 14.95 -8.59 -5.96
CA TYR A 100 15.51 -7.88 -4.81
C TYR A 100 15.31 -8.69 -3.54
N LYS A 101 16.38 -8.87 -2.76
CA LYS A 101 16.28 -9.32 -1.38
C LYS A 101 15.99 -8.11 -0.50
N VAL A 102 14.88 -8.17 0.23
CA VAL A 102 14.51 -7.17 1.24
C VAL A 102 14.75 -7.78 2.60
N TYR A 103 15.67 -7.21 3.36
CA TYR A 103 15.85 -7.54 4.76
C TYR A 103 14.81 -6.81 5.60
N TYR A 104 14.24 -7.51 6.58
CA TYR A 104 13.33 -6.91 7.54
C TYR A 104 13.44 -7.59 8.90
N ILE A 105 12.98 -6.89 9.94
CA ILE A 105 12.93 -7.37 11.30
C ILE A 105 11.50 -7.20 11.81
N SER A 106 10.91 -8.28 12.31
CA SER A 106 9.62 -8.24 13.00
C SER A 106 9.88 -8.06 14.49
N LEU A 107 9.68 -6.84 14.98
CA LEU A 107 9.74 -6.54 16.42
C LEU A 107 8.46 -7.04 17.12
N ARG A 108 7.35 -6.96 16.39
CA ARG A 108 6.05 -7.45 16.76
C ARG A 108 5.18 -7.62 15.52
N GLU A 109 4.49 -8.76 15.37
CA GLU A 109 3.57 -8.97 14.24
C GLU A 109 2.34 -8.06 14.31
N GLY A 110 1.69 -7.95 15.47
CA GLY A 110 0.39 -7.28 15.66
C GLY A 110 -0.73 -8.30 15.88
N THR A 111 -1.96 -7.85 16.16
CA THR A 111 -3.05 -8.76 16.59
C THR A 111 -4.38 -8.58 15.86
N LYS A 112 -4.53 -7.54 15.04
CA LYS A 112 -5.79 -7.21 14.38
C LYS A 112 -5.71 -7.46 12.88
N GLU A 113 -6.19 -6.54 12.07
CA GLU A 113 -6.29 -6.63 10.61
C GLU A 113 -4.92 -6.69 9.95
N ARG A 114 -4.85 -7.33 8.79
CA ARG A 114 -3.65 -7.39 7.94
C ARG A 114 -3.98 -6.69 6.62
N PRO A 115 -3.19 -5.68 6.20
CA PRO A 115 -3.41 -5.05 4.91
C PRO A 115 -2.92 -5.97 3.78
N THR A 116 -3.57 -5.89 2.62
CA THR A 116 -3.04 -6.35 1.33
C THR A 116 -2.13 -5.28 0.72
N LYS A 117 -1.68 -5.46 -0.53
CA LYS A 117 -0.81 -4.50 -1.22
C LYS A 117 -1.52 -3.23 -1.69
N VAL A 118 -2.86 -3.21 -1.65
CA VAL A 118 -3.71 -2.11 -2.14
C VAL A 118 -4.43 -1.35 -1.03
N ASP A 119 -4.52 -1.92 0.16
CA ASP A 119 -5.23 -1.30 1.28
C ASP A 119 -4.56 -0.05 1.83
N SER A 120 -5.28 0.66 2.70
CA SER A 120 -4.71 1.75 3.47
C SER A 120 -4.10 1.27 4.77
N ALA A 121 -2.90 1.74 5.09
CA ALA A 121 -2.17 1.45 6.32
C ALA A 121 -1.97 2.74 7.14
N PHE A 122 -2.38 2.72 8.40
CA PHE A 122 -2.18 3.84 9.32
C PHE A 122 -0.90 3.65 10.10
N VAL A 123 0.15 4.42 9.78
CA VAL A 123 1.52 4.14 10.22
C VAL A 123 2.18 5.33 10.91
N SER A 124 2.84 5.06 12.03
CA SER A 124 3.92 5.92 12.53
C SER A 124 5.23 5.37 11.98
N TYR A 125 6.13 6.23 11.50
CA TYR A 125 7.38 5.77 10.90
C TYR A 125 8.52 6.77 11.05
N LYS A 126 9.73 6.28 10.77
CA LYS A 126 10.93 7.10 10.63
C LYS A 126 11.83 6.50 9.56
N GLY A 127 12.24 7.33 8.61
CA GLY A 127 13.08 6.97 7.47
C GLY A 127 14.51 7.47 7.64
N TYR A 128 15.47 6.59 7.38
CA TYR A 128 16.90 6.86 7.48
C TYR A 128 17.62 6.51 6.18
N LEU A 129 18.63 7.32 5.84
CA LEU A 129 19.71 6.89 4.96
C LEU A 129 20.66 5.95 5.73
N LEU A 130 21.48 5.16 5.01
CA LEU A 130 22.48 4.27 5.63
C LEU A 130 23.57 5.01 6.43
N ASN A 131 23.68 6.33 6.30
CA ASN A 131 24.55 7.16 7.12
C ASN A 131 23.84 7.73 8.37
N GLU A 132 22.70 7.14 8.75
CA GLU A 132 21.87 7.51 9.90
C GLU A 132 21.14 8.87 9.79
N THR A 133 21.28 9.57 8.65
CA THR A 133 20.54 10.80 8.40
C THR A 133 19.05 10.49 8.29
N VAL A 134 18.25 11.10 9.17
CA VAL A 134 16.79 11.05 9.10
C VAL A 134 16.33 11.97 7.97
N PHE A 135 15.65 11.39 6.97
CA PHE A 135 15.13 12.18 5.85
C PHE A 135 13.64 12.51 6.00
N ASP A 136 12.89 11.70 6.76
CA ASP A 136 11.46 11.87 6.97
C ASP A 136 10.96 11.07 8.20
N GLN A 137 9.88 11.53 8.84
CA GLN A 137 9.25 10.83 9.96
C GLN A 137 7.84 11.33 10.26
N ALA A 138 7.00 10.42 10.77
CA ALA A 138 5.69 10.74 11.33
C ALA A 138 5.54 10.01 12.68
N GLN A 139 5.64 10.76 13.78
CA GLN A 139 5.40 10.23 15.13
C GLN A 139 3.90 10.00 15.34
N ASN A 140 3.11 11.03 15.05
CA ASN A 140 1.67 10.88 14.90
C ASN A 140 1.40 10.06 13.63
N PRO A 141 0.63 8.97 13.71
CA PRO A 141 0.41 8.09 12.57
C PRO A 141 -0.30 8.81 11.43
N VAL A 142 0.04 8.42 10.20
CA VAL A 142 -0.52 8.94 8.95
C VAL A 142 -1.04 7.79 8.08
N TRP A 143 -2.05 8.06 7.26
CA TRP A 143 -2.57 7.08 6.31
C TRP A 143 -1.70 7.03 5.06
N PHE A 144 -1.22 5.83 4.73
CA PHE A 144 -0.68 5.49 3.43
C PHE A 144 -1.68 4.65 2.67
N THR A 145 -2.01 5.06 1.44
CA THR A 145 -2.66 4.18 0.45
C THR A 145 -1.55 3.34 -0.19
N LEU A 146 -1.53 2.03 0.08
CA LEU A 146 -0.35 1.22 -0.21
C LEU A 146 -0.02 1.19 -1.71
N ASP A 147 -1.02 1.13 -2.57
CA ASP A 147 -0.91 1.23 -4.03
C ASP A 147 -0.12 2.46 -4.52
N ARG A 148 -0.09 3.57 -3.74
CA ARG A 148 0.54 4.86 -4.12
C ARG A 148 1.86 5.17 -3.43
N VAL A 149 2.37 4.29 -2.58
CA VAL A 149 3.71 4.45 -1.96
C VAL A 149 4.75 3.57 -2.62
N ILE A 150 6.02 3.74 -2.25
CA ILE A 150 7.12 2.94 -2.82
C ILE A 150 6.89 1.44 -2.59
N GLN A 151 7.38 0.62 -3.53
CA GLN A 151 7.21 -0.84 -3.54
C GLN A 151 7.58 -1.49 -2.19
N GLY A 152 8.62 -1.00 -1.52
CA GLY A 152 9.03 -1.52 -0.21
C GLY A 152 7.92 -1.51 0.85
N TRP A 153 7.09 -0.46 0.90
CA TRP A 153 5.94 -0.41 1.82
C TRP A 153 4.85 -1.40 1.41
N ARG A 154 4.51 -1.43 0.11
CA ARG A 154 3.52 -2.37 -0.47
C ARG A 154 3.82 -3.82 -0.13
N ASP A 155 5.09 -4.20 -0.21
CA ASP A 155 5.52 -5.58 -0.02
C ASP A 155 5.77 -5.99 1.44
N ILE A 156 6.07 -5.04 2.32
CA ILE A 156 6.40 -5.33 3.72
C ILE A 156 5.20 -5.20 4.64
N MET A 157 4.30 -4.24 4.43
CA MET A 157 3.12 -4.06 5.30
C MET A 157 2.25 -5.31 5.44
N PRO A 158 2.00 -6.12 4.39
CA PRO A 158 1.21 -7.36 4.51
C PRO A 158 1.83 -8.43 5.42
N LEU A 159 3.11 -8.30 5.80
CA LEU A 159 3.74 -9.20 6.76
C LEU A 159 3.40 -8.86 8.23
N PHE A 160 2.69 -7.76 8.47
CA PHE A 160 2.34 -7.24 9.78
C PHE A 160 0.82 -7.11 9.92
N LYS A 161 0.37 -6.91 11.16
CA LYS A 161 -1.02 -6.68 11.54
C LYS A 161 -1.15 -5.37 12.31
N SER A 162 -2.32 -4.74 12.23
CA SER A 162 -2.68 -3.60 13.07
C SER A 162 -2.84 -3.99 14.54
N GLY A 163 -3.10 -2.98 15.37
CA GLY A 163 -3.36 -3.13 16.79
C GLY A 163 -4.76 -2.72 17.19
N THR A 164 -4.98 -2.66 18.49
CA THR A 164 -6.17 -2.07 19.12
C THR A 164 -5.91 -0.62 19.49
N PHE A 165 -6.97 0.17 19.61
CA PHE A 165 -6.89 1.50 20.17
C PHE A 165 -7.95 1.70 21.25
N ALA A 166 -7.65 2.59 22.20
CA ALA A 166 -8.59 3.12 23.17
C ALA A 166 -8.44 4.64 23.22
N THR A 167 -9.54 5.34 23.45
CA THR A 167 -9.53 6.80 23.59
C THR A 167 -9.72 7.13 25.06
N ASP A 168 -8.77 7.88 25.62
CA ASP A 168 -8.84 8.36 27.00
C ASP A 168 -9.89 9.48 27.13
N ALA A 169 -10.26 9.80 28.37
CA ALA A 169 -11.26 10.83 28.65
C ALA A 169 -10.87 12.24 28.15
N ASP A 170 -9.58 12.48 27.91
CA ASP A 170 -9.04 13.73 27.36
C ASP A 170 -8.97 13.75 25.82
N GLY A 171 -9.39 12.66 25.15
CA GLY A 171 -9.35 12.51 23.70
C GLY A 171 -8.04 11.93 23.15
N THR A 172 -7.07 11.61 24.00
CA THR A 172 -5.83 10.95 23.57
C THR A 172 -6.12 9.54 23.09
N VAL A 173 -5.62 9.17 21.91
CA VAL A 173 -5.77 7.82 21.36
C VAL A 173 -4.52 7.00 21.66
N ASN A 174 -4.71 5.94 22.44
CA ASN A 174 -3.65 5.00 22.82
C ASN A 174 -3.73 3.74 21.96
N TYR A 175 -2.67 3.48 21.20
CA TYR A 175 -2.54 2.28 20.39
C TYR A 175 -1.78 1.20 21.15
N THR A 176 -2.36 0.01 21.21
CA THR A 176 -1.77 -1.17 21.82
C THR A 176 -1.81 -2.32 20.81
N ASN A 177 -0.99 -3.33 21.02
CA ASN A 177 -1.04 -4.54 20.20
C ASN A 177 -0.78 -4.40 18.68
N PHE A 178 -0.20 -3.28 18.27
CA PHE A 178 0.14 -2.98 16.88
C PHE A 178 1.38 -3.73 16.38
N GLY A 179 1.46 -3.98 15.08
CA GLY A 179 2.66 -4.48 14.43
C GLY A 179 3.77 -3.44 14.40
N ALA A 180 5.01 -3.85 14.61
CA ALA A 180 6.18 -2.98 14.58
C ALA A 180 7.36 -3.70 13.92
N GLY A 181 8.08 -2.97 13.07
CA GLY A 181 9.15 -3.57 12.29
C GLY A 181 10.18 -2.58 11.77
N VAL A 182 11.23 -3.16 11.20
CA VAL A 182 12.28 -2.45 10.48
C VAL A 182 12.43 -3.07 9.10
N MET A 183 12.59 -2.26 8.05
CA MET A 183 12.91 -2.74 6.71
C MET A 183 14.12 -2.02 6.13
N PHE A 184 14.92 -2.75 5.37
CA PHE A 184 16.11 -2.26 4.67
C PHE A 184 15.88 -2.45 3.17
N LEU A 185 15.74 -1.34 2.45
CA LEU A 185 15.26 -1.30 1.08
C LEU A 185 16.36 -0.89 0.11
N PRO A 186 16.66 -1.72 -0.92
CA PRO A 186 17.40 -1.27 -2.09
C PRO A 186 16.70 -0.10 -2.78
N SER A 187 17.46 0.77 -3.44
CA SER A 187 16.93 1.96 -4.11
C SER A 187 15.93 1.61 -5.22
N GLY A 188 16.09 0.45 -5.86
CA GLY A 188 15.17 -0.07 -6.88
C GLY A 188 13.75 -0.41 -6.38
N LEU A 189 13.56 -0.56 -5.06
CA LEU A 189 12.25 -0.70 -4.41
C LEU A 189 11.79 0.59 -3.73
N ALA A 190 12.56 1.67 -3.89
CA ALA A 190 12.31 2.99 -3.35
C ALA A 190 12.33 4.04 -4.49
N TYR A 191 13.16 5.08 -4.36
CA TYR A 191 13.17 6.23 -5.26
C TYR A 191 14.20 6.15 -6.40
N TYR A 192 15.00 5.08 -6.46
CA TYR A 192 15.97 4.81 -7.52
C TYR A 192 16.78 6.05 -7.95
N ASN A 193 16.81 6.40 -9.23
CA ASN A 193 17.55 7.56 -9.76
C ASN A 193 16.91 8.92 -9.42
N GLY A 194 15.70 8.94 -8.84
CA GLY A 194 15.02 10.16 -8.45
C GLY A 194 15.46 10.66 -7.08
N SER A 195 16.20 11.75 -7.03
CA SER A 195 16.48 12.45 -5.78
C SER A 195 15.19 13.05 -5.20
N ARG A 196 14.96 12.93 -3.90
CA ARG A 196 13.79 13.51 -3.22
C ARG A 196 14.18 14.18 -1.91
N GLY A 197 14.15 15.51 -1.88
CA GLY A 197 14.52 16.27 -0.68
C GLY A 197 15.92 15.89 -0.21
N ALA A 198 16.02 15.34 1.00
CA ALA A 198 17.28 14.87 1.59
C ALA A 198 17.76 13.50 1.08
N ILE A 199 17.02 12.82 0.20
CA ILE A 199 17.34 11.50 -0.34
C ILE A 199 18.10 11.66 -1.67
N PRO A 200 19.41 11.34 -1.73
CA PRO A 200 20.14 11.30 -3.00
C PRO A 200 19.63 10.18 -3.92
N SER A 201 19.86 10.33 -5.22
CA SER A 201 19.66 9.25 -6.18
C SER A 201 20.44 8.00 -5.79
N TYR A 202 19.87 6.84 -6.07
CA TYR A 202 20.42 5.51 -5.83
C TYR A 202 20.70 5.21 -4.35
N SER A 203 19.93 5.80 -3.45
CA SER A 203 20.09 5.58 -2.00
C SER A 203 19.27 4.39 -1.51
N PRO A 204 19.89 3.38 -0.86
CA PRO A 204 19.18 2.44 -0.01
C PRO A 204 18.60 3.16 1.20
N LEU A 205 17.42 2.70 1.64
CA LEU A 205 16.68 3.33 2.74
C LEU A 205 16.44 2.33 3.87
N ILE A 206 16.37 2.84 5.10
CA ILE A 206 15.90 2.09 6.26
C ILE A 206 14.62 2.75 6.74
N PHE A 207 13.59 1.96 7.03
CA PHE A 207 12.40 2.45 7.71
C PHE A 207 12.16 1.66 8.97
N THR A 208 11.86 2.36 10.06
CA THR A 208 11.28 1.79 11.28
C THR A 208 9.82 2.21 11.30
N PHE A 209 8.90 1.31 11.60
CA PHE A 209 7.46 1.59 11.50
C PHE A 209 6.62 0.89 12.55
N LYS A 210 5.42 1.42 12.77
CA LYS A 210 4.38 0.91 13.66
C LYS A 210 3.05 0.95 12.90
N LEU A 211 2.43 -0.20 12.64
CA LEU A 211 1.15 -0.33 11.93
C LEU A 211 -0.01 -0.23 12.92
N LYS A 212 -0.59 0.95 13.04
CA LYS A 212 -1.61 1.29 14.04
C LYS A 212 -3.02 0.86 13.63
N GLY A 213 -3.32 0.86 12.33
CA GLY A 213 -4.63 0.54 11.79
C GLY A 213 -4.55 0.15 10.32
N VAL A 214 -5.60 -0.49 9.83
CA VAL A 214 -5.80 -0.84 8.41
C VAL A 214 -7.19 -0.36 8.03
N ASN A 215 -7.34 0.11 6.80
CA ASN A 215 -8.63 0.35 6.19
C ASN A 215 -8.67 -0.33 4.83
N TYR A 216 -9.57 -1.29 4.67
CA TYR A 216 -9.85 -1.92 3.39
C TYR A 216 -10.54 -0.91 2.47
N VAL A 217 -10.10 -0.87 1.21
CA VAL A 217 -10.54 0.12 0.23
C VAL A 217 -11.24 -0.61 -0.90
N ASP A 218 -12.31 -0.02 -1.42
CA ASP A 218 -12.99 -0.36 -2.66
C ASP A 218 -12.61 0.76 -3.65
N HIS A 219 -11.75 0.45 -4.63
CA HIS A 219 -11.09 1.46 -5.48
C HIS A 219 -11.94 1.90 -6.67
N ASP A 220 -12.77 1.01 -7.20
CA ASP A 220 -13.60 1.20 -8.40
C ASP A 220 -15.08 1.45 -8.03
N TYR A 221 -15.43 1.30 -6.76
CA TYR A 221 -16.72 1.58 -6.14
C TYR A 221 -17.83 0.58 -6.50
N ASP A 222 -17.46 -0.66 -6.74
CA ASP A 222 -18.38 -1.73 -7.12
C ASP A 222 -19.05 -2.45 -5.92
N ARG A 223 -18.58 -2.16 -4.68
CA ARG A 223 -18.97 -2.72 -3.35
C ARG A 223 -18.17 -3.95 -2.91
N ILE A 224 -17.15 -4.37 -3.62
CA ILE A 224 -16.21 -5.40 -3.19
C ILE A 224 -14.97 -4.66 -2.66
N ASP A 225 -14.49 -5.04 -1.48
CA ASP A 225 -13.22 -4.49 -1.01
C ASP A 225 -12.12 -5.03 -1.92
N SER A 226 -11.17 -4.20 -2.36
CA SER A 226 -10.05 -4.60 -3.23
C SER A 226 -9.20 -5.75 -2.68
N LYS A 227 -9.24 -6.01 -1.37
CA LYS A 227 -8.60 -7.18 -0.76
C LYS A 227 -9.32 -8.51 -1.04
N ASP A 228 -10.59 -8.46 -1.40
CA ASP A 228 -11.45 -9.61 -1.70
C ASP A 228 -11.42 -9.97 -3.20
N GLU A 229 -10.70 -9.20 -4.00
CA GLU A 229 -10.50 -9.36 -5.45
C GLU A 229 -9.16 -10.03 -5.78
N ASP A 230 -8.55 -10.66 -4.77
CA ASP A 230 -7.46 -11.64 -4.89
C ASP A 230 -8.08 -13.01 -5.26
N VAL A 231 -8.36 -13.20 -6.54
CA VAL A 231 -9.08 -14.35 -7.10
C VAL A 231 -8.25 -15.63 -6.98
N ASP A 232 -6.93 -15.55 -7.18
CA ASP A 232 -6.04 -16.71 -7.14
C ASP A 232 -5.50 -17.04 -5.72
N GLY A 233 -5.61 -16.08 -4.80
CA GLY A 233 -5.26 -16.22 -3.39
C GLY A 233 -3.76 -16.12 -3.10
N ASP A 234 -2.97 -15.51 -4.00
CA ASP A 234 -1.53 -15.32 -3.82
C ASP A 234 -1.18 -14.14 -2.87
N GLY A 235 -2.17 -13.35 -2.46
CA GLY A 235 -2.03 -12.20 -1.58
C GLY A 235 -1.72 -10.89 -2.31
N ASP A 236 -1.90 -10.82 -3.62
CA ASP A 236 -1.67 -9.64 -4.46
C ASP A 236 -2.85 -9.37 -5.42
N PRO A 237 -3.88 -8.62 -5.01
CA PRO A 237 -4.97 -8.23 -5.92
C PRO A 237 -4.53 -7.45 -7.18
N THR A 238 -3.26 -7.02 -7.28
CA THR A 238 -2.80 -6.15 -8.36
C THR A 238 -2.43 -6.87 -9.66
N ASN A 239 -2.43 -8.21 -9.67
CA ASN A 239 -2.14 -9.04 -10.84
C ASN A 239 -3.33 -9.91 -11.28
N ASP A 240 -4.46 -9.84 -10.60
CA ASP A 240 -5.67 -10.59 -10.94
C ASP A 240 -6.54 -9.81 -11.92
N ASP A 241 -6.72 -10.37 -13.10
CA ASP A 241 -7.43 -9.81 -14.25
C ASP A 241 -8.26 -10.94 -14.87
N SER A 242 -9.54 -10.99 -14.51
CA SER A 242 -10.41 -12.15 -14.73
C SER A 242 -10.91 -12.27 -16.18
N ASP A 243 -11.05 -11.15 -16.90
CA ASP A 243 -11.47 -11.11 -18.30
C ASP A 243 -10.30 -10.91 -19.28
N ALA A 244 -9.10 -10.63 -18.76
CA ALA A 244 -7.85 -10.40 -19.48
C ALA A 244 -7.86 -9.14 -20.36
N ASP A 245 -8.57 -8.08 -19.97
CA ASP A 245 -8.60 -6.81 -20.68
C ASP A 245 -7.40 -5.88 -20.35
N GLY A 246 -6.61 -6.23 -19.33
CA GLY A 246 -5.45 -5.49 -18.86
C GLY A 246 -5.68 -4.58 -17.66
N HIS A 247 -6.91 -4.52 -17.12
CA HIS A 247 -7.22 -3.88 -15.84
C HIS A 247 -7.37 -4.97 -14.77
N PRO A 248 -6.62 -4.88 -13.67
CA PRO A 248 -6.86 -5.79 -12.55
C PRO A 248 -8.26 -5.56 -11.98
N ASN A 249 -8.90 -6.64 -11.53
CA ASN A 249 -10.26 -6.66 -10.98
C ASN A 249 -10.53 -5.49 -10.02
N TYR A 250 -9.62 -5.25 -9.07
CA TYR A 250 -9.79 -4.16 -8.11
C TYR A 250 -9.85 -2.72 -8.66
N LEU A 251 -9.62 -2.54 -9.96
CA LEU A 251 -9.75 -1.29 -10.69
C LEU A 251 -10.75 -1.38 -11.85
N ASP A 252 -11.43 -2.52 -12.00
CA ASP A 252 -12.35 -2.82 -13.08
C ASP A 252 -13.76 -3.06 -12.56
N ILE A 253 -14.71 -2.31 -13.12
CA ILE A 253 -16.11 -2.35 -12.68
C ILE A 253 -16.88 -3.53 -13.28
N ASP A 254 -16.32 -4.26 -14.26
CA ASP A 254 -16.95 -5.36 -15.01
C ASP A 254 -15.98 -6.56 -15.07
N ASP A 255 -15.64 -7.11 -13.90
CA ASP A 255 -14.56 -8.11 -13.69
C ASP A 255 -14.54 -9.30 -14.67
N ASP A 256 -15.70 -9.76 -15.15
CA ASP A 256 -15.80 -10.91 -16.06
C ASP A 256 -16.06 -10.53 -17.53
N GLY A 257 -16.07 -9.23 -17.82
CA GLY A 257 -16.14 -8.64 -19.16
C GLY A 257 -17.45 -8.96 -19.88
N ASP A 258 -18.53 -9.20 -19.14
CA ASP A 258 -19.77 -9.72 -19.70
C ASP A 258 -20.79 -8.61 -20.08
N GLY A 259 -20.44 -7.37 -19.75
CA GLY A 259 -21.17 -6.14 -20.03
C GLY A 259 -22.09 -5.68 -18.91
N TYR A 260 -22.04 -6.31 -17.73
CA TYR A 260 -22.80 -5.92 -16.54
C TYR A 260 -21.86 -5.67 -15.37
N SER A 261 -21.81 -4.42 -14.91
CA SER A 261 -20.95 -4.06 -13.78
C SER A 261 -21.09 -5.01 -12.58
N THR A 262 -19.98 -5.39 -11.92
CA THR A 262 -19.93 -6.23 -10.71
C THR A 262 -20.97 -5.81 -9.67
N LYS A 263 -21.08 -4.50 -9.41
CA LYS A 263 -22.09 -3.90 -8.53
C LYS A 263 -23.54 -4.29 -8.87
N SER A 264 -23.88 -4.29 -10.15
CA SER A 264 -25.22 -4.63 -10.64
C SER A 264 -25.49 -6.12 -10.47
N GLU A 265 -24.48 -6.94 -10.62
CA GLU A 265 -24.56 -8.38 -10.53
C GLU A 265 -24.78 -8.86 -9.09
N ILE A 266 -24.04 -8.27 -8.14
CA ILE A 266 -24.16 -8.58 -6.72
C ILE A 266 -25.43 -7.99 -6.07
N LYS A 267 -26.27 -7.29 -6.83
CA LYS A 267 -27.53 -6.71 -6.35
C LYS A 267 -28.57 -7.81 -6.12
N LYS A 268 -29.27 -7.75 -4.99
CA LYS A 268 -30.33 -8.70 -4.66
C LYS A 268 -31.61 -8.47 -5.49
N PRO A 269 -32.40 -9.53 -5.75
CA PRO A 269 -33.69 -9.39 -6.42
C PRO A 269 -34.68 -8.57 -5.58
N THR A 270 -35.67 -7.97 -6.24
CA THR A 270 -36.79 -7.27 -5.59
C THR A 270 -38.11 -7.90 -6.07
N PRO A 271 -38.96 -8.44 -5.17
CA PRO A 271 -38.81 -8.49 -3.71
C PRO A 271 -37.72 -9.47 -3.26
N LEU A 272 -37.22 -9.31 -2.03
CA LEU A 272 -36.25 -10.23 -1.43
C LEU A 272 -36.85 -11.64 -1.32
N SER A 273 -36.03 -12.64 -1.62
CA SER A 273 -36.35 -14.06 -1.40
C SER A 273 -36.36 -14.39 0.09
N ALA A 274 -37.14 -15.40 0.48
CA ALA A 274 -37.17 -15.86 1.87
C ALA A 274 -35.76 -16.28 2.34
N GLY A 275 -35.36 -15.81 3.52
CA GLY A 275 -34.03 -16.10 4.09
C GLY A 275 -32.92 -15.15 3.63
N GLN A 276 -33.23 -14.06 2.93
CA GLN A 276 -32.27 -12.98 2.66
C GLN A 276 -32.21 -11.98 3.81
N GLY A 277 -30.99 -11.50 4.11
CA GLY A 277 -30.82 -10.29 4.91
C GLY A 277 -31.30 -9.06 4.16
N THR A 278 -31.46 -7.95 4.88
CA THR A 278 -32.17 -6.76 4.39
C THR A 278 -31.32 -5.83 3.51
N SER A 279 -30.01 -6.06 3.38
CA SER A 279 -29.13 -5.28 2.50
C SER A 279 -29.59 -5.38 1.05
N LEU A 280 -29.41 -4.30 0.30
CA LEU A 280 -29.69 -4.26 -1.14
C LEU A 280 -28.72 -5.13 -1.97
N TYR A 281 -27.52 -5.38 -1.45
CA TYR A 281 -26.45 -6.12 -2.12
C TYR A 281 -26.04 -7.33 -1.28
N TYR A 282 -25.58 -8.39 -1.93
CA TYR A 282 -24.94 -9.49 -1.24
C TYR A 282 -23.58 -9.00 -0.68
N PRO A 283 -23.24 -9.31 0.58
CA PRO A 283 -21.87 -9.11 1.04
C PRO A 283 -20.93 -10.11 0.37
N PHE A 284 -19.63 -9.83 0.32
CA PHE A 284 -18.66 -10.76 -0.25
C PHE A 284 -18.70 -12.15 0.43
N SER A 285 -18.80 -12.13 1.76
CA SER A 285 -19.01 -13.29 2.63
C SER A 285 -20.22 -13.08 3.55
N PRO A 286 -20.88 -14.17 4.02
CA PRO A 286 -21.98 -14.06 4.97
C PRO A 286 -21.64 -13.21 6.21
N ILE A 287 -22.59 -12.40 6.67
CA ILE A 287 -22.48 -11.58 7.88
C ILE A 287 -23.35 -12.20 8.97
N VAL A 288 -22.77 -12.41 10.15
CA VAL A 288 -23.49 -12.85 11.35
C VAL A 288 -24.04 -11.63 12.08
N ASP A 289 -25.23 -11.80 12.66
CA ASP A 289 -25.87 -10.79 13.51
C ASP A 289 -24.94 -10.35 14.66
N ASP A 290 -24.83 -9.05 14.90
CA ASP A 290 -24.14 -8.54 16.08
C ASP A 290 -25.15 -8.46 17.24
N PRO A 291 -25.05 -9.32 18.28
CA PRO A 291 -26.02 -9.34 19.36
C PRO A 291 -26.00 -8.06 20.23
N THR A 292 -25.05 -7.15 20.00
CA THR A 292 -24.95 -5.87 20.73
C THR A 292 -25.72 -4.73 20.07
N THR A 293 -26.16 -4.90 18.83
CA THR A 293 -26.97 -3.91 18.11
C THR A 293 -28.47 -4.21 18.27
N THR A 294 -29.32 -3.23 17.91
CA THR A 294 -30.78 -3.35 17.99
C THR A 294 -31.45 -3.68 16.66
N ILE A 295 -30.67 -3.71 15.58
CA ILE A 295 -31.11 -4.06 14.23
C ILE A 295 -30.49 -5.41 13.89
N ASN A 296 -31.15 -6.21 13.06
CA ASN A 296 -30.59 -7.47 12.61
C ASN A 296 -29.76 -7.21 11.34
N GLU A 297 -28.43 -7.32 11.43
CA GLU A 297 -27.52 -7.15 10.30
C GLU A 297 -27.15 -8.46 9.60
N SER A 298 -27.75 -9.59 10.00
CA SER A 298 -27.40 -10.88 9.42
C SER A 298 -27.66 -10.91 7.90
N GLU A 299 -26.62 -11.33 7.19
CA GLU A 299 -26.64 -11.63 5.78
C GLU A 299 -26.19 -13.08 5.62
N PRO A 300 -27.11 -14.05 5.64
CA PRO A 300 -26.75 -15.46 5.79
C PRO A 300 -26.00 -16.04 4.59
N LYS A 301 -25.92 -15.32 3.48
CA LYS A 301 -25.25 -15.75 2.24
C LYS A 301 -24.41 -14.60 1.68
N GLY A 302 -23.27 -14.96 1.09
CA GLY A 302 -22.45 -14.03 0.32
C GLY A 302 -22.90 -13.94 -1.15
N ILE A 303 -22.08 -13.30 -1.98
CA ILE A 303 -22.30 -13.21 -3.43
C ILE A 303 -22.46 -14.61 -4.02
N PRO A 304 -23.58 -14.94 -4.66
CA PRO A 304 -23.84 -16.31 -5.10
C PRO A 304 -23.09 -16.67 -6.38
N SER A 305 -23.00 -17.97 -6.67
CA SER A 305 -22.67 -18.49 -8.00
C SER A 305 -23.87 -18.41 -8.96
N LEU A 306 -23.68 -18.78 -10.23
CA LEU A 306 -24.77 -18.92 -11.20
C LEU A 306 -25.88 -19.89 -10.75
N SER A 307 -25.54 -20.92 -9.95
CA SER A 307 -26.52 -21.89 -9.45
C SER A 307 -27.19 -21.48 -8.13
N GLY A 308 -26.75 -20.39 -7.52
CA GLY A 308 -27.30 -19.88 -6.27
C GLY A 308 -26.71 -20.41 -4.98
N ASP A 309 -25.53 -21.02 -5.09
CA ASP A 309 -24.71 -21.28 -3.94
C ASP A 309 -24.14 -19.95 -3.44
N GLY A 310 -24.45 -19.56 -2.20
CA GLY A 310 -23.90 -18.37 -1.53
C GLY A 310 -23.10 -18.73 -0.28
N ASP A 311 -22.87 -20.02 -0.06
CA ASP A 311 -22.38 -20.61 1.19
C ASP A 311 -20.97 -21.19 1.01
N THR A 312 -20.68 -21.82 -0.13
CA THR A 312 -19.38 -22.46 -0.40
C THR A 312 -18.29 -21.41 -0.61
N PRO A 313 -17.20 -21.38 0.17
CA PRO A 313 -16.15 -20.37 0.04
C PRO A 313 -15.42 -20.37 -1.32
N THR A 314 -15.31 -21.54 -1.96
CA THR A 314 -14.59 -21.74 -3.24
C THR A 314 -15.50 -21.67 -4.46
N ARG A 315 -16.73 -21.16 -4.30
CA ARG A 315 -17.66 -21.01 -5.43
C ARG A 315 -17.13 -19.97 -6.41
N LEU A 316 -17.37 -20.20 -7.70
CA LEU A 316 -17.25 -19.13 -8.68
C LEU A 316 -18.38 -18.13 -8.42
N ARG A 317 -18.04 -16.97 -7.88
CA ARG A 317 -19.00 -15.89 -7.64
C ARG A 317 -19.47 -15.36 -8.99
N ARG A 318 -20.72 -14.94 -9.06
CA ARG A 318 -21.34 -14.58 -10.34
C ARG A 318 -20.64 -13.46 -11.10
N HIS A 319 -20.05 -12.49 -10.40
CA HIS A 319 -19.30 -11.39 -11.02
C HIS A 319 -17.95 -11.83 -11.62
N LEU A 320 -17.59 -13.09 -11.43
CA LEU A 320 -16.42 -13.72 -12.04
C LEU A 320 -16.84 -14.78 -13.07
N ASP A 321 -18.13 -14.86 -13.42
CA ASP A 321 -18.67 -15.85 -14.35
C ASP A 321 -19.44 -15.16 -15.46
N LYS A 322 -18.78 -14.93 -16.60
CA LYS A 322 -19.35 -14.29 -17.79
C LYS A 322 -20.66 -14.90 -18.34
N ASN A 323 -21.06 -16.08 -17.85
CA ASN A 323 -22.33 -16.72 -18.21
C ASN A 323 -23.46 -16.35 -17.24
N ALA A 324 -23.14 -15.77 -16.09
CA ALA A 324 -24.04 -15.38 -15.03
C ALA A 324 -24.64 -13.99 -15.26
N LYS A 325 -25.44 -13.90 -16.32
CA LYS A 325 -26.12 -12.65 -16.71
C LYS A 325 -27.44 -12.43 -15.97
N PRO A 326 -27.77 -11.18 -15.59
CA PRO A 326 -29.10 -10.84 -15.12
C PRO A 326 -30.16 -10.98 -16.25
N PRO A 327 -31.46 -11.14 -15.91
CA PRO A 327 -32.03 -11.15 -14.56
C PRO A 327 -31.79 -12.48 -13.85
N TYR A 328 -31.41 -12.38 -12.57
CA TYR A 328 -31.19 -13.54 -11.73
C TYR A 328 -32.52 -14.09 -11.20
N ILE A 329 -32.79 -15.34 -11.53
CA ILE A 329 -34.02 -16.05 -11.14
C ILE A 329 -33.79 -17.04 -10.01
N THR A 330 -32.55 -17.40 -9.76
CA THR A 330 -32.14 -18.19 -8.60
C THR A 330 -31.60 -17.25 -7.53
N TYR A 331 -31.51 -17.77 -6.30
CA TYR A 331 -30.51 -17.25 -5.37
C TYR A 331 -29.14 -17.30 -6.05
#